data_AF-A0A842VWP4-F1
#
_entry.id   AF-A0A842VWP4-F1
#
_cell.length_a   1.000
_cell.length_b   1.000
_cell.length_c   1.000
_cell.angle_alpha   90.00
_cell.angle_beta   90.00
_cell.angle_gamma   90.00
#
_symmetry.space_group_name_H-M   'P 1'
#
loop_
_entity.id
_entity.type
_entity.pdbx_description
1 polymer ?
#
loop_
_entity_poly.entity_id
_entity_poly.type
_entity_poly.pdbx_seq_one_letter_code
_entity_poly.pdbx_strand_id
1 'polypeptide(L)'
;MTTKDEELQICSYIDEVNERYNLNIDDSQLSDMKEQWRRFQVHVTKLYNLKFRQMAVFIHNVADISESIQKIKRTLIIVDRVNLKPVSNAKVEIFIENFPEEKFTFSCNSQGVCEVDFPVFYEENRFSLEITAEGFQTLTLDSKTNTNVLIDQTQLENRYNLLLFSDRDQYKPGDTIHVLVWLVGQQGDTLYLNHYNNIQVKLFNNNQDLLSFNTIKPNKYGYITTDIHIESEIPEEENYKIQIDVVQEDNIVLSKTKQISIKRYKRPEIQIKTQNMKNSWFKNDDYEFFIDAEYFYGDKVKTGRLSVKIKDILGNIIKEKFQINEGNANVILSLRN
;
A
#
# COMPACT_ATOMS: atom_id res chain seq x y z
N MET A 1 -14.17 -11.43 -6.93
CA MET A 1 -14.72 -12.19 -5.78
C MET A 1 -13.68 -12.14 -4.66
N THR A 2 -13.95 -11.38 -3.61
CA THR A 2 -13.21 -11.41 -2.35
C THR A 2 -13.45 -12.75 -1.65
N THR A 3 -12.43 -13.31 -1.02
CA THR A 3 -12.57 -14.54 -0.25
C THR A 3 -13.26 -14.25 1.08
N LYS A 4 -14.01 -15.22 1.61
CA LYS A 4 -14.71 -15.10 2.90
C LYS A 4 -13.77 -14.74 4.07
N ASP A 5 -12.50 -15.10 3.94
CA ASP A 5 -11.45 -14.80 4.93
C ASP A 5 -10.96 -13.34 4.84
N GLU A 6 -10.89 -12.75 3.64
CA GLU A 6 -10.60 -11.31 3.46
C GLU A 6 -11.74 -10.44 4.00
N GLU A 7 -12.99 -10.87 3.85
CA GLU A 7 -14.16 -10.17 4.41
C GLU A 7 -14.14 -10.13 5.94
N LEU A 8 -13.72 -11.22 6.58
CA LEU A 8 -13.57 -11.33 8.03
C LEU A 8 -12.45 -10.45 8.57
N GLN A 9 -11.29 -10.44 7.88
CA GLN A 9 -10.17 -9.57 8.25
C GLN A 9 -10.53 -8.08 8.18
N ILE A 10 -11.41 -7.69 7.25
CA ILE A 10 -11.70 -6.28 6.99
C ILE A 10 -12.87 -5.76 7.82
N CYS A 11 -13.88 -6.59 8.10
CA CYS A 11 -14.84 -6.27 9.16
C CYS A 11 -14.10 -6.12 10.50
N SER A 12 -13.16 -7.02 10.80
CA SER A 12 -12.30 -6.91 11.98
C SER A 12 -11.43 -5.66 11.94
N TYR A 13 -10.95 -5.21 10.78
CA TYR A 13 -10.16 -3.97 10.67
C TYR A 13 -11.02 -2.73 10.91
N ILE A 14 -12.24 -2.67 10.36
CA ILE A 14 -13.19 -1.57 10.59
C ILE A 14 -13.58 -1.51 12.06
N ASP A 15 -13.87 -2.68 12.66
CA ASP A 15 -14.19 -2.80 14.09
C ASP A 15 -12.98 -2.42 14.96
N GLU A 16 -11.78 -2.87 14.60
CA GLU A 16 -10.52 -2.47 15.26
C GLU A 16 -10.31 -0.96 15.15
N VAL A 17 -10.50 -0.34 13.97
CA VAL A 17 -10.38 1.11 13.80
C VAL A 17 -11.40 1.83 14.67
N ASN A 18 -12.67 1.39 14.69
CA ASN A 18 -13.72 1.98 15.50
C ASN A 18 -13.39 1.91 17.00
N GLU A 19 -12.98 0.73 17.48
CA GLU A 19 -12.61 0.47 18.88
C GLU A 19 -11.30 1.19 19.26
N ARG A 20 -10.27 1.09 18.42
CA ARG A 20 -8.91 1.64 18.64
C ARG A 20 -8.88 3.15 18.64
N TYR A 21 -9.75 3.78 17.87
CA TYR A 21 -9.87 5.24 17.81
C TYR A 21 -11.09 5.78 18.58
N ASN A 22 -11.83 4.92 19.28
CA ASN A 22 -13.04 5.24 20.04
C ASN A 22 -13.98 6.15 19.24
N LEU A 23 -14.16 5.81 17.97
CA LEU A 23 -15.08 6.51 17.08
C LEU A 23 -16.47 6.05 17.51
N ASN A 24 -17.35 6.96 17.92
CA ASN A 24 -18.74 6.62 18.18
C ASN A 24 -19.50 6.57 16.84
N ILE A 25 -19.05 5.72 15.93
CA ILE A 25 -19.73 5.41 14.67
C ILE A 25 -20.89 4.50 15.04
N ASP A 26 -22.11 4.90 14.70
CA ASP A 26 -23.29 4.08 14.99
C ASP A 26 -23.35 2.82 14.11
N ASP A 27 -24.14 1.84 14.55
CA ASP A 27 -24.23 0.55 13.86
C ASP A 27 -24.74 0.66 12.42
N SER A 28 -25.52 1.70 12.09
CA SER A 28 -26.01 1.96 10.73
C SER A 28 -24.87 2.43 9.84
N GLN A 29 -24.07 3.37 10.31
CA GLN A 29 -22.88 3.87 9.59
C GLN A 29 -21.84 2.76 9.42
N LEU A 30 -21.63 1.96 10.46
CA LEU A 30 -20.71 0.82 10.43
C LEU A 30 -21.17 -0.27 9.45
N SER A 31 -22.48 -0.54 9.43
CA SER A 31 -23.11 -1.47 8.48
C SER A 31 -23.00 -0.97 7.05
N ASP A 32 -23.25 0.32 6.81
CA ASP A 32 -23.12 0.94 5.50
C ASP A 32 -21.66 0.89 5.01
N MET A 33 -20.69 1.17 5.87
CA MET A 33 -19.27 1.04 5.55
C MET A 33 -18.88 -0.40 5.18
N LYS A 34 -19.40 -1.40 5.91
CA LYS A 34 -19.16 -2.83 5.63
C LYS A 34 -19.85 -3.29 4.34
N GLU A 35 -21.07 -2.84 4.09
CA GLU A 35 -21.82 -3.18 2.87
C GLU A 35 -21.22 -2.51 1.62
N GLN A 36 -20.83 -1.24 1.72
CA GLN A 36 -20.20 -0.52 0.60
C GLN A 36 -18.81 -1.09 0.30
N TRP A 37 -18.07 -1.55 1.31
CA TRP A 37 -16.80 -2.26 1.12
C TRP A 37 -16.97 -3.60 0.39
N ARG A 38 -18.02 -4.37 0.68
CA ARG A 38 -18.35 -5.61 -0.08
C ARG A 38 -18.53 -5.33 -1.59
N ARG A 39 -18.91 -4.11 -1.96
CA ARG A 39 -19.13 -3.71 -3.36
C ARG A 39 -17.89 -3.13 -4.05
N PHE A 40 -16.89 -2.62 -3.31
CA PHE A 40 -15.74 -1.90 -3.90
C PHE A 40 -14.41 -2.18 -3.18
N GLN A 41 -13.33 -2.47 -3.93
CA GLN A 41 -11.97 -2.61 -3.39
C GLN A 41 -11.40 -1.25 -2.94
N VAL A 42 -11.69 -0.88 -1.69
CA VAL A 42 -11.31 0.41 -1.08
C VAL A 42 -9.79 0.59 -0.96
N HIS A 43 -9.30 1.78 -1.31
CA HIS A 43 -7.95 2.25 -0.97
C HIS A 43 -8.00 3.14 0.28
N VAL A 44 -7.22 2.83 1.31
CA VAL A 44 -7.00 3.70 2.48
C VAL A 44 -5.73 4.51 2.25
N THR A 45 -5.86 5.78 1.88
CA THR A 45 -4.70 6.69 1.72
C THR A 45 -4.42 7.42 3.03
N LYS A 46 -3.21 7.27 3.59
CA LYS A 46 -2.73 7.97 4.80
C LYS A 46 -1.73 9.07 4.40
N LEU A 47 -1.95 10.34 4.78
CA LEU A 47 -1.07 11.47 4.43
C LEU A 47 -0.68 12.32 5.65
N TYR A 48 0.57 12.82 5.71
CA TYR A 48 1.15 13.52 6.86
C TYR A 48 1.99 14.74 6.46
N ASN A 49 1.89 15.85 7.22
CA ASN A 49 2.84 16.99 7.22
C ASN A 49 3.46 17.15 8.64
N LEU A 50 4.43 18.04 8.89
CA LEU A 50 5.43 17.85 9.96
C LEU A 50 5.66 19.02 10.94
N LYS A 51 4.86 20.09 10.99
CA LYS A 51 5.27 21.25 11.81
C LYS A 51 4.41 21.70 12.99
N PHE A 52 3.15 21.30 13.17
CA PHE A 52 2.31 21.78 14.29
C PHE A 52 1.19 20.79 14.70
N ARG A 53 0.34 21.12 15.69
CA ARG A 53 -0.85 20.34 16.09
C ARG A 53 -1.74 20.15 14.85
N GLN A 54 -1.75 18.94 14.30
CA GLN A 54 -2.28 18.66 12.97
C GLN A 54 -3.39 17.64 13.01
N MET A 55 -4.22 17.66 11.97
CA MET A 55 -5.29 16.70 11.73
C MET A 55 -4.74 15.48 10.98
N ALA A 56 -5.26 14.29 11.27
CA ALA A 56 -5.15 13.11 10.40
C ALA A 56 -6.51 12.86 9.73
N VAL A 57 -6.49 12.44 8.47
CA VAL A 57 -7.69 12.27 7.65
C VAL A 57 -7.71 10.86 7.08
N PHE A 58 -8.74 10.10 7.41
CA PHE A 58 -9.03 8.83 6.74
C PHE A 58 -10.04 9.10 5.63
N ILE A 59 -9.67 8.78 4.39
CA ILE A 59 -10.53 8.97 3.22
C ILE A 59 -11.08 7.60 2.83
N HIS A 60 -12.40 7.48 2.86
CA HIS A 60 -13.11 6.36 2.26
C HIS A 60 -13.62 6.78 0.88
N ASN A 61 -13.13 6.09 -0.16
CA ASN A 61 -13.56 6.32 -1.54
C ASN A 61 -14.70 5.36 -1.89
N VAL A 62 -15.90 5.91 -2.08
CA VAL A 62 -16.99 5.21 -2.77
C VAL A 62 -17.02 5.79 -4.17
N ALA A 63 -16.15 5.26 -5.04
CA ALA A 63 -16.27 5.53 -6.47
C ALA A 63 -17.40 4.65 -7.01
N ASP A 64 -18.63 5.06 -6.75
CA ASP A 64 -19.77 4.51 -7.47
C ASP A 64 -19.79 5.23 -8.83
N ILE A 65 -19.05 4.68 -9.79
CA ILE A 65 -18.99 5.19 -11.16
C ILE A 65 -19.87 4.28 -12.00
N SER A 66 -21.16 4.60 -12.03
CA SER A 66 -22.06 4.15 -13.10
C SER A 66 -22.31 5.33 -14.04
N GLU A 67 -22.75 5.09 -15.28
CA GLU A 67 -23.14 6.15 -16.25
C GLU A 67 -24.14 7.17 -15.68
N SER A 68 -24.84 6.82 -14.60
CA SER A 68 -25.83 7.68 -13.93
C SER A 68 -25.26 8.56 -12.80
N ILE A 69 -24.02 8.32 -12.35
CA ILE A 69 -23.46 9.00 -11.19
C ILE A 69 -22.62 10.19 -11.62
N GLN A 70 -23.27 11.36 -11.59
CA GLN A 70 -22.67 12.66 -11.84
C GLN A 70 -21.90 13.22 -10.63
N LYS A 71 -21.65 12.43 -9.57
CA LYS A 71 -21.06 12.91 -8.31
C LYS A 71 -20.09 11.90 -7.68
N ILE A 72 -18.94 12.37 -7.22
CA ILE A 72 -18.05 11.65 -6.32
C ILE A 72 -18.58 11.79 -4.90
N LYS A 73 -18.70 10.68 -4.16
CA LYS A 73 -18.99 10.66 -2.72
C LYS A 73 -17.81 10.11 -1.93
N ARG A 74 -17.43 10.78 -0.84
CA ARG A 74 -16.38 10.31 0.07
C ARG A 74 -16.77 10.56 1.51
N THR A 75 -16.28 9.70 2.39
CA THR A 75 -16.35 9.91 3.84
C THR A 75 -14.95 10.23 4.34
N LEU A 76 -14.82 11.34 5.05
CA LEU A 76 -13.58 11.80 5.66
C LEU A 76 -13.72 11.70 7.18
N ILE A 77 -12.74 11.11 7.85
CA ILE A 77 -12.68 11.09 9.32
C ILE A 77 -11.47 11.89 9.76
N ILE A 78 -11.71 12.96 10.53
CA ILE A 78 -10.72 13.96 10.92
C ILE A 78 -10.46 13.86 12.42
N VAL A 79 -9.22 13.57 12.79
CA VAL A 79 -8.80 13.39 14.19
C VAL A 79 -7.58 14.24 14.53
N ASP A 80 -7.47 14.67 15.79
CA ASP A 80 -6.29 15.38 16.30
C ASP A 80 -5.14 14.37 16.35
N ARG A 81 -4.06 14.63 15.62
CA ARG A 81 -2.91 13.72 15.55
C ARG A 81 -2.27 13.43 16.92
N VAL A 82 -2.39 14.34 17.88
CA VAL A 82 -1.74 14.22 19.19
C VAL A 82 -2.46 13.20 20.07
N ASN A 83 -3.79 13.22 20.08
CA ASN A 83 -4.61 12.43 21.01
C ASN A 83 -5.61 11.49 20.31
N LEU A 84 -5.69 11.55 18.98
CA LEU A 84 -6.57 10.78 18.10
C LEU A 84 -8.05 10.96 18.37
N LYS A 85 -8.43 11.98 19.15
CA LYS A 85 -9.82 12.35 19.35
C LYS A 85 -10.34 13.03 18.08
N PRO A 86 -11.63 12.84 17.75
CA PRO A 86 -12.23 13.56 16.65
C PRO A 86 -12.07 15.08 16.73
N VAL A 87 -11.82 15.71 15.59
CA VAL A 87 -11.83 17.17 15.47
C VAL A 87 -13.23 17.61 15.08
N SER A 88 -14.00 18.02 16.08
CA SER A 88 -15.34 18.55 15.88
C SER A 88 -15.33 19.80 15.01
N ASN A 89 -16.34 19.95 14.15
CA ASN A 89 -16.59 21.15 13.35
C ASN A 89 -15.45 21.55 12.41
N ALA A 90 -14.59 20.60 12.03
CA ALA A 90 -13.66 20.82 10.94
C ALA A 90 -14.42 21.14 9.63
N LYS A 91 -13.85 21.97 8.78
CA LYS A 91 -14.37 22.29 7.45
C LYS A 91 -13.46 21.69 6.41
N VAL A 92 -14.06 21.13 5.37
CA VAL A 92 -13.37 20.56 4.22
C VAL A 92 -13.76 21.38 3.00
N GLU A 93 -12.77 21.95 2.33
CA GLU A 93 -12.91 22.64 1.07
C GLU A 93 -12.29 21.79 -0.03
N ILE A 94 -13.01 21.59 -1.12
CA ILE A 94 -12.56 20.81 -2.28
C ILE A 94 -12.42 21.77 -3.44
N PHE A 95 -11.23 21.81 -4.05
CA PHE A 95 -10.94 22.62 -5.22
C PHE A 95 -10.71 21.70 -6.39
N ILE A 96 -11.47 21.87 -7.47
CA ILE A 96 -11.29 21.11 -8.68
C ILE A 96 -10.17 21.77 -9.49
N GLU A 97 -9.02 21.13 -9.60
CA GLU A 97 -7.83 21.72 -10.21
C GLU A 97 -8.02 21.97 -11.71
N ASN A 98 -8.79 21.11 -12.38
CA ASN A 98 -9.16 21.30 -13.78
C ASN A 98 -10.32 22.30 -13.98
N PHE A 99 -11.00 22.73 -12.90
CA PHE A 99 -12.07 23.73 -12.91
C PHE A 99 -11.90 24.66 -11.69
N PRO A 100 -10.91 25.58 -11.72
CA PRO A 100 -10.51 26.36 -10.53
C PRO A 100 -11.63 27.20 -9.90
N GLU A 101 -12.66 27.54 -10.68
CA GLU A 101 -13.87 28.22 -10.24
C GLU A 101 -14.80 27.33 -9.40
N GLU A 102 -14.67 26.02 -9.48
CA GLU A 102 -15.49 25.04 -8.78
C GLU A 102 -14.89 24.72 -7.42
N LYS A 103 -15.56 25.20 -6.39
CA LYS A 103 -15.20 25.01 -4.98
C LYS A 103 -16.39 24.45 -4.21
N PHE A 104 -16.16 23.39 -3.47
CA PHE A 104 -17.16 22.77 -2.58
C PHE A 104 -16.72 22.89 -1.14
N THR A 105 -17.65 23.15 -0.23
CA THR A 105 -17.36 23.29 1.19
C THR A 105 -18.29 22.42 2.01
N PHE A 106 -17.71 21.60 2.88
CA PHE A 106 -18.40 20.66 3.74
C PHE A 106 -17.99 20.89 5.20
N SER A 107 -18.89 20.60 6.13
CA SER A 107 -18.63 20.69 7.56
C SER A 107 -18.70 19.31 8.19
N CYS A 108 -17.73 19.01 9.03
CA CYS A 108 -17.66 17.77 9.77
C CYS A 108 -18.58 17.84 10.99
N ASN A 109 -19.15 16.71 11.37
CA ASN A 109 -19.95 16.61 12.58
C ASN A 109 -19.06 16.65 13.85
N SER A 110 -19.70 16.54 15.01
CA SER A 110 -18.99 16.53 16.31
C SER A 110 -18.07 15.33 16.51
N GLN A 111 -18.22 14.28 15.71
CA GLN A 111 -17.38 13.09 15.66
C GLN A 111 -16.28 13.19 14.60
N GLY A 112 -16.03 14.39 14.05
CA GLY A 112 -14.98 14.62 13.05
C GLY A 112 -15.24 13.93 11.72
N VAL A 113 -16.46 13.44 11.47
CA VAL A 113 -16.84 12.78 10.22
C VAL A 113 -17.41 13.82 9.26
N CYS A 114 -16.91 13.84 8.03
CA CYS A 114 -17.39 14.65 6.92
C CYS A 114 -17.84 13.75 5.79
N GLU A 115 -19.09 13.88 5.37
CA GLU A 115 -19.54 13.32 4.09
C GLU A 115 -19.40 14.41 3.04
N VAL A 116 -18.62 14.13 2.00
CA VAL A 116 -18.39 15.08 0.91
C VAL A 116 -18.94 14.51 -0.39
N ASP A 117 -19.70 15.33 -1.12
CA ASP A 117 -20.27 14.98 -2.41
C ASP A 117 -20.06 16.11 -3.43
N PHE A 118 -19.35 15.84 -4.51
CA PHE A 118 -19.06 16.85 -5.52
C PHE A 118 -19.18 16.30 -6.94
N PRO A 119 -19.62 17.11 -7.91
CA PRO A 119 -19.86 16.65 -9.26
C PRO A 119 -18.60 16.17 -9.97
N VAL A 120 -18.81 15.27 -10.93
CA VAL A 120 -17.79 14.88 -11.89
C VAL A 120 -17.92 15.75 -13.13
N PHE A 121 -16.90 16.54 -13.42
CA PHE A 121 -16.93 17.52 -14.50
C PHE A 121 -16.36 16.97 -15.81
N TYR A 122 -15.45 15.99 -15.73
CA TYR A 122 -14.79 15.41 -16.89
C TYR A 122 -14.42 13.94 -16.65
N GLU A 123 -13.88 13.27 -17.67
CA GLU A 123 -13.33 11.91 -17.59
C GLU A 123 -12.28 11.75 -16.47
N GLU A 124 -11.61 12.83 -16.07
CA GLU A 124 -10.71 12.88 -14.92
C GLU A 124 -11.01 14.13 -14.07
N ASN A 125 -11.33 13.93 -12.79
CA ASN A 125 -11.34 15.03 -11.82
C ASN A 125 -10.02 15.02 -11.07
N ARG A 126 -9.23 16.08 -11.24
CA ARG A 126 -8.12 16.40 -10.34
C ARG A 126 -8.62 17.37 -9.30
N PHE A 127 -8.42 17.07 -8.03
CA PHE A 127 -8.86 17.96 -6.98
C PHE A 127 -7.87 17.96 -5.82
N SER A 128 -7.86 19.08 -5.12
CA SER A 128 -7.18 19.24 -3.84
C SER A 128 -8.21 19.43 -2.73
N LEU A 129 -7.84 19.04 -1.51
CA LEU A 129 -8.66 19.21 -0.31
C LEU A 129 -7.93 20.15 0.64
N GLU A 130 -8.60 21.17 1.14
CA GLU A 130 -8.14 21.96 2.28
C GLU A 130 -9.04 21.71 3.49
N ILE A 131 -8.43 21.39 4.61
CA ILE A 131 -9.15 21.02 5.82
C ILE A 131 -8.75 22.00 6.91
N THR A 132 -9.74 22.69 7.48
CA THR A 132 -9.53 23.71 8.52
C THR A 132 -10.32 23.36 9.77
N ALA A 133 -9.76 23.63 10.94
CA ALA A 133 -10.46 23.48 12.22
C ALA A 133 -9.90 24.46 13.25
N GLU A 134 -10.73 24.92 14.17
CA GLU A 134 -10.32 25.87 15.20
C GLU A 134 -9.21 25.27 16.08
N GLY A 135 -8.11 26.02 16.25
CA GLY A 135 -6.95 25.56 17.02
C GLY A 135 -6.05 24.56 16.27
N PHE A 136 -6.33 24.29 14.99
CA PHE A 136 -5.50 23.50 14.09
C PHE A 136 -5.03 24.34 12.91
N GLN A 137 -3.93 23.93 12.28
CA GLN A 137 -3.51 24.50 11.00
C GLN A 137 -4.30 23.88 9.85
N THR A 138 -4.44 24.65 8.77
CA THR A 138 -4.97 24.14 7.51
C THR A 138 -4.13 22.96 7.01
N LEU A 139 -4.79 21.85 6.70
CA LEU A 139 -4.21 20.69 6.07
C LEU A 139 -4.62 20.67 4.60
N THR A 140 -3.65 20.80 3.69
CA THR A 140 -3.87 20.71 2.25
C THR A 140 -3.46 19.33 1.72
N LEU A 141 -4.30 18.71 0.89
CA LEU A 141 -4.07 17.42 0.22
C LEU A 141 -4.11 17.65 -1.30
N ASP A 142 -3.01 17.36 -2.00
CA ASP A 142 -2.80 17.64 -3.43
C ASP A 142 -3.13 16.40 -4.33
N SER A 143 -3.56 16.65 -5.57
CA SER A 143 -4.03 15.69 -6.57
C SER A 143 -3.02 14.65 -7.06
N LYS A 144 -1.70 14.82 -6.85
CA LYS A 144 -0.71 13.80 -7.28
C LYS A 144 -0.96 12.40 -6.69
N THR A 145 -1.80 12.30 -5.66
CA THR A 145 -2.22 11.03 -5.02
C THR A 145 -3.73 10.77 -5.09
N ASN A 146 -4.51 11.66 -5.73
CA ASN A 146 -5.97 11.70 -5.66
C ASN A 146 -6.60 11.99 -7.04
N THR A 147 -6.31 11.19 -8.05
CA THR A 147 -7.03 11.23 -9.34
C THR A 147 -8.25 10.31 -9.28
N ASN A 148 -9.43 10.82 -9.65
CA ASN A 148 -10.58 9.98 -9.94
C ASN A 148 -10.77 9.98 -11.45
N VAL A 149 -10.56 8.82 -12.07
CA VAL A 149 -10.86 8.59 -13.48
C VAL A 149 -12.27 8.00 -13.56
N LEU A 150 -13.18 8.65 -14.28
CA LEU A 150 -14.41 8.02 -14.73
C LEU A 150 -14.02 6.89 -15.67
N ILE A 151 -14.19 5.66 -15.21
CA ILE A 151 -14.09 4.54 -16.11
C ILE A 151 -15.50 4.27 -16.61
N ASP A 152 -15.75 4.66 -17.86
CA ASP A 152 -16.96 4.27 -18.57
C ASP A 152 -17.10 2.74 -18.53
N GLN A 153 -18.17 2.26 -17.89
CA GLN A 153 -18.47 0.83 -17.79
C GLN A 153 -19.19 0.30 -19.03
N THR A 154 -19.69 1.14 -19.94
CA THR A 154 -20.28 0.67 -21.21
C THR A 154 -19.24 0.60 -22.32
N GLN A 155 -18.11 1.28 -22.16
CA GLN A 155 -16.84 0.98 -22.80
C GLN A 155 -16.05 -0.04 -21.96
N LEU A 156 -16.63 -1.21 -21.66
CA LEU A 156 -15.87 -2.40 -21.26
C LEU A 156 -15.05 -2.90 -22.46
N GLU A 157 -14.18 -2.04 -22.98
CA GLU A 157 -13.07 -2.44 -23.82
C GLU A 157 -12.31 -3.51 -23.05
N ASN A 158 -12.02 -4.59 -23.76
CA ASN A 158 -11.22 -5.73 -23.31
C ASN A 158 -10.08 -5.29 -22.39
N ARG A 159 -10.26 -5.44 -21.06
CA ARG A 159 -9.21 -5.12 -20.10
C ARG A 159 -8.31 -6.32 -19.95
N TYR A 160 -7.01 -6.11 -20.10
CA TYR A 160 -6.04 -7.17 -19.89
C TYR A 160 -5.34 -7.00 -18.56
N ASN A 161 -5.42 -8.04 -17.74
CA ASN A 161 -4.70 -8.13 -16.49
C ASN A 161 -3.45 -8.99 -16.71
N LEU A 162 -2.29 -8.36 -16.56
CA LEU A 162 -0.99 -9.02 -16.59
C LEU A 162 -0.46 -9.13 -15.15
N LEU A 163 -0.47 -10.35 -14.62
CA LEU A 163 0.07 -10.68 -13.31
C LEU A 163 1.44 -11.32 -13.47
N LEU A 164 2.41 -10.86 -12.68
CA LEU A 164 3.79 -11.32 -12.70
C LEU A 164 4.19 -11.77 -11.29
N PHE A 165 4.55 -13.04 -11.18
CA PHE A 165 5.02 -13.67 -9.97
C PHE A 165 6.44 -14.18 -10.15
N SER A 166 7.18 -14.19 -9.06
CA SER A 166 8.46 -14.89 -8.92
C SER A 166 8.42 -15.69 -7.62
N ASP A 167 9.15 -16.80 -7.53
CA ASP A 167 9.14 -17.65 -6.33
C ASP A 167 9.71 -16.93 -5.10
N ARG A 168 10.62 -15.97 -5.30
CA ARG A 168 11.23 -15.12 -4.26
C ARG A 168 11.40 -13.68 -4.72
N ASP A 169 11.61 -12.78 -3.77
CA ASP A 169 12.00 -11.38 -4.02
C ASP A 169 13.52 -11.15 -3.86
N GLN A 170 14.25 -12.16 -3.36
CA GLN A 170 15.69 -12.13 -3.16
C GLN A 170 16.36 -13.42 -3.65
N TYR A 171 17.41 -13.25 -4.46
CA TYR A 171 18.20 -14.31 -5.08
C TYR A 171 19.69 -14.11 -4.79
N LYS A 172 20.50 -15.12 -5.09
CA LYS A 172 21.96 -15.06 -5.09
C LYS A 172 22.50 -15.12 -6.52
N PRO A 173 23.71 -14.61 -6.77
CA PRO A 173 24.43 -14.94 -8.00
C PRO A 173 24.49 -16.45 -8.21
N GLY A 174 24.17 -16.93 -9.41
CA GLY A 174 24.08 -18.36 -9.75
C GLY A 174 22.70 -19.01 -9.51
N ASP A 175 21.77 -18.33 -8.84
CA ASP A 175 20.41 -18.86 -8.66
C ASP A 175 19.62 -18.85 -9.99
N THR A 176 18.48 -19.55 -9.99
CA THR A 176 17.49 -19.47 -11.06
C THR A 176 16.23 -18.83 -10.52
N ILE A 177 15.73 -17.82 -11.22
CA ILE A 177 14.46 -17.16 -10.91
C ILE A 177 13.36 -17.95 -11.60
N HIS A 178 12.39 -18.44 -10.83
CA HIS A 178 11.21 -19.09 -11.39
C HIS A 178 10.10 -18.06 -11.54
N VAL A 179 9.68 -17.81 -12.78
CA VAL A 179 8.71 -16.77 -13.14
C VAL A 179 7.40 -17.41 -13.59
N LEU A 180 6.29 -16.94 -13.03
CA LEU A 180 4.94 -17.26 -13.47
C LEU A 180 4.26 -15.97 -13.93
N VAL A 181 3.74 -15.99 -15.15
CA VAL A 181 2.97 -14.88 -15.73
C VAL A 181 1.57 -15.36 -16.03
N TRP A 182 0.56 -14.63 -15.56
CA TRP A 182 -0.83 -14.86 -15.93
C TRP A 182 -1.32 -13.69 -16.77
N LEU A 183 -1.91 -14.01 -17.91
CA LEU A 183 -2.52 -13.03 -18.80
C LEU A 183 -3.99 -13.36 -18.97
N VAL A 184 -4.84 -12.57 -18.33
CA VAL A 184 -6.28 -12.78 -18.30
C VAL A 184 -6.96 -11.56 -18.91
N GLY A 185 -7.79 -11.79 -19.92
CA GLY A 185 -8.70 -10.78 -20.44
C GLY A 185 -9.96 -10.73 -19.58
N GLN A 186 -10.51 -9.54 -19.42
CA GLN A 186 -11.76 -9.30 -18.73
C GLN A 186 -12.68 -8.47 -19.61
N GLN A 187 -13.90 -8.96 -19.81
CA GLN A 187 -14.99 -8.26 -20.49
C GLN A 187 -16.21 -8.31 -19.56
N GLY A 188 -16.57 -7.16 -18.99
CA GLY A 188 -17.52 -7.09 -17.87
C GLY A 188 -17.12 -7.99 -16.71
N ASP A 189 -18.04 -8.86 -16.30
CA ASP A 189 -17.81 -9.84 -15.23
C ASP A 189 -17.20 -11.16 -15.73
N THR A 190 -16.92 -11.27 -17.03
CA THR A 190 -16.39 -12.50 -17.63
C THR A 190 -14.88 -12.41 -17.80
N LEU A 191 -14.18 -13.43 -17.30
CA LEU A 191 -12.76 -13.65 -17.60
C LEU A 191 -12.62 -14.55 -18.82
N TYR A 192 -11.73 -14.19 -19.73
CA TYR A 192 -11.39 -14.99 -20.89
C TYR A 192 -9.87 -15.14 -21.04
N LEU A 193 -9.46 -16.25 -21.63
CA LEU A 193 -8.06 -16.51 -21.93
C LEU A 193 -7.68 -15.76 -23.19
N ASN A 194 -6.57 -15.04 -23.15
CA ASN A 194 -6.05 -14.39 -24.33
C ASN A 194 -5.06 -15.31 -25.08
N HIS A 195 -5.06 -15.20 -26.40
CA HIS A 195 -4.21 -15.95 -27.33
C HIS A 195 -3.04 -15.10 -27.85
N TYR A 196 -2.50 -14.17 -27.05
CA TYR A 196 -1.27 -13.47 -27.41
C TYR A 196 -0.15 -14.48 -27.64
N ASN A 197 0.50 -14.35 -28.79
CA ASN A 197 1.47 -15.34 -29.25
C ASN A 197 2.91 -15.02 -28.83
N ASN A 198 3.19 -13.80 -28.36
CA ASN A 198 4.55 -13.38 -28.06
C ASN A 198 4.57 -12.59 -26.75
N ILE A 199 5.01 -13.25 -25.67
CA ILE A 199 5.32 -12.58 -24.40
C ILE A 199 6.82 -12.61 -24.20
N GLN A 200 7.41 -11.43 -24.05
CA GLN A 200 8.83 -11.26 -23.80
C GLN A 200 9.06 -11.17 -22.28
N VAL A 201 9.95 -12.01 -21.76
CA VAL A 201 10.41 -12.00 -20.37
C VAL A 201 11.84 -11.47 -20.36
N LYS A 202 12.07 -10.38 -19.64
CA LYS A 202 13.33 -9.64 -19.62
C LYS A 202 13.83 -9.47 -18.20
N LEU A 203 15.14 -9.57 -18.01
CA LEU A 203 15.82 -9.18 -16.77
C LEU A 203 16.71 -7.97 -17.06
N PHE A 204 16.59 -6.93 -16.25
CA PHE A 204 17.42 -5.73 -16.32
C PHE A 204 18.18 -5.50 -15.02
N ASN A 205 19.38 -4.94 -15.11
CA ASN A 205 20.12 -4.40 -13.97
C ASN A 205 19.64 -2.98 -13.60
N ASN A 206 20.26 -2.35 -12.60
CA ASN A 206 19.94 -0.99 -12.17
C ASN A 206 20.19 0.07 -13.25
N ASN A 207 21.13 -0.17 -14.15
CA ASN A 207 21.47 0.73 -15.26
C ASN A 207 20.51 0.58 -16.46
N GLN A 208 19.51 -0.31 -16.35
CA GLN A 208 18.60 -0.69 -17.43
C GLN A 208 19.26 -1.47 -18.57
N ASP A 209 20.43 -2.05 -18.33
CA ASP A 209 21.03 -2.99 -19.27
C ASP A 209 20.25 -4.30 -19.25
N LEU A 210 19.96 -4.83 -20.44
CA LEU A 210 19.28 -6.11 -20.62
C LEU A 210 20.25 -7.25 -20.36
N LEU A 211 19.95 -8.08 -19.37
CA LEU A 211 20.79 -9.21 -18.95
C LEU A 211 20.27 -10.55 -19.45
N SER A 212 18.96 -10.67 -19.59
CA SER A 212 18.32 -11.89 -20.08
C SER A 212 17.05 -11.55 -20.85
N PHE A 213 16.77 -12.32 -21.90
CA PHE A 213 15.63 -12.14 -22.78
C PHE A 213 15.12 -13.49 -23.27
N ASN A 214 13.84 -13.77 -23.05
CA ASN A 214 13.16 -14.94 -23.57
C ASN A 214 11.81 -14.53 -24.19
N THR A 215 11.44 -15.12 -25.32
CA THR A 215 10.09 -14.97 -25.90
C THR A 215 9.34 -16.28 -25.75
N ILE A 216 8.16 -16.23 -25.13
CA ILE A 216 7.42 -17.42 -24.72
C ILE A 216 5.93 -17.24 -25.06
N LYS A 217 5.29 -18.37 -25.39
CA LYS A 217 3.85 -18.46 -25.65
C LYS A 217 3.10 -18.90 -24.38
N PRO A 218 1.97 -18.26 -24.05
CA PRO A 218 1.04 -18.80 -23.06
C PRO A 218 0.60 -20.21 -23.42
N ASN A 219 0.39 -21.03 -22.40
CA ASN A 219 -0.22 -22.34 -22.59
C ASN A 219 -1.73 -22.23 -22.82
N LYS A 220 -2.40 -23.38 -22.95
CA LYS A 220 -3.86 -23.47 -23.13
C LYS A 220 -4.71 -22.85 -22.01
N TYR A 221 -4.11 -22.48 -20.88
CA TYR A 221 -4.75 -21.86 -19.73
C TYR A 221 -4.37 -20.38 -19.56
N GLY A 222 -3.70 -19.76 -20.54
CA GLY A 222 -3.37 -18.32 -20.51
C GLY A 222 -2.23 -17.93 -19.56
N TYR A 223 -1.41 -18.89 -19.14
CA TYR A 223 -0.23 -18.61 -18.32
C TYR A 223 1.08 -19.08 -18.93
N ILE A 224 2.18 -18.48 -18.48
CA ILE A 224 3.56 -18.80 -18.84
C ILE A 224 4.33 -19.12 -17.57
N THR A 225 5.13 -20.17 -17.62
CA THR A 225 6.18 -20.45 -16.65
C THR A 225 7.53 -20.40 -17.36
N THR A 226 8.50 -19.72 -16.78
CA THR A 226 9.87 -19.70 -17.30
C THR A 226 10.89 -19.53 -16.21
N ASP A 227 12.10 -19.95 -16.53
CA ASP A 227 13.26 -19.78 -15.68
C ASP A 227 14.17 -18.69 -16.26
N ILE A 228 14.75 -17.88 -15.39
CA ILE A 228 15.80 -16.92 -15.73
C ILE A 228 17.03 -17.29 -14.92
N HIS A 229 18.11 -17.69 -15.59
CA HIS A 229 19.36 -18.01 -14.92
C HIS A 229 20.12 -16.72 -14.57
N ILE A 230 20.52 -16.60 -13.30
CA ILE A 230 21.35 -15.49 -12.83
C ILE A 230 22.81 -15.91 -12.94
N GLU A 231 23.61 -15.17 -13.70
CA GLU A 231 25.04 -15.47 -13.79
C GLU A 231 25.76 -15.35 -12.44
N SER A 232 26.75 -16.21 -12.20
CA SER A 232 27.47 -16.26 -10.93
C SER A 232 28.34 -15.02 -10.66
N GLU A 233 28.68 -14.29 -11.72
CA GLU A 233 29.51 -13.08 -11.70
C GLU A 233 28.70 -11.78 -11.67
N ILE A 234 27.36 -11.89 -11.65
CA ILE A 234 26.48 -10.71 -11.66
C ILE A 234 26.72 -9.83 -10.41
N PRO A 235 26.72 -8.49 -10.54
CA PRO A 235 26.86 -7.59 -9.41
C PRO A 235 25.75 -7.77 -8.36
N GLU A 236 26.09 -7.59 -7.09
CA GLU A 236 25.09 -7.64 -6.01
C GLU A 236 24.37 -6.30 -5.86
N GLU A 237 23.07 -6.26 -6.15
CA GLU A 237 22.27 -5.02 -6.16
C GLU A 237 20.82 -5.26 -5.67
N GLU A 238 20.12 -4.19 -5.28
CA GLU A 238 18.76 -4.24 -4.74
C GLU A 238 17.64 -4.08 -5.78
N ASN A 239 17.91 -3.51 -6.96
CA ASN A 239 16.85 -3.03 -7.86
C ASN A 239 16.90 -3.67 -9.26
N TYR A 240 17.24 -4.96 -9.33
CA TYR A 240 17.03 -5.72 -10.57
C TYR A 240 15.55 -5.74 -10.94
N LYS A 241 15.25 -5.71 -12.23
CA LYS A 241 13.88 -5.61 -12.74
C LYS A 241 13.57 -6.76 -13.68
N ILE A 242 12.61 -7.60 -13.30
CA ILE A 242 11.92 -8.51 -14.22
C ILE A 242 10.86 -7.69 -14.94
N GLN A 243 10.86 -7.71 -16.27
CA GLN A 243 9.85 -7.05 -17.09
C GLN A 243 9.22 -8.06 -18.04
N ILE A 244 7.90 -7.99 -18.13
CA ILE A 244 7.09 -8.77 -19.06
C ILE A 244 6.46 -7.81 -20.05
N ASP A 245 6.69 -8.03 -21.33
CA ASP A 245 6.07 -7.28 -22.41
C ASP A 245 5.24 -8.23 -23.29
N VAL A 246 3.96 -7.92 -23.49
CA VAL A 246 3.11 -8.60 -24.47
C VAL A 246 3.24 -7.85 -25.79
N VAL A 247 3.63 -8.57 -26.84
CA VAL A 247 3.91 -7.98 -28.16
C VAL A 247 2.91 -8.47 -29.19
N GLN A 248 2.30 -7.53 -29.89
CA GLN A 248 1.40 -7.76 -31.02
C GLN A 248 1.82 -6.86 -32.18
N GLU A 249 2.04 -7.44 -33.36
CA GLU A 249 2.43 -6.70 -34.58
C GLU A 249 3.58 -5.70 -34.32
N ASP A 250 4.64 -6.21 -33.66
CA ASP A 250 5.85 -5.46 -33.26
C ASP A 250 5.65 -4.31 -32.26
N ASN A 251 4.43 -4.13 -31.73
CA ASN A 251 4.12 -3.15 -30.70
C ASN A 251 3.94 -3.81 -29.32
N ILE A 252 4.48 -3.17 -28.28
CA ILE A 252 4.20 -3.57 -26.89
C ILE A 252 2.79 -3.07 -26.56
N VAL A 253 1.87 -4.01 -26.33
CA VAL A 253 0.48 -3.70 -25.98
C VAL A 253 0.23 -3.73 -24.47
N LEU A 254 1.04 -4.49 -23.73
CA LEU A 254 0.98 -4.56 -22.26
C LEU A 254 2.38 -4.74 -21.70
N SER A 255 2.66 -4.10 -20.56
CA SER A 255 3.91 -4.30 -19.84
C SER A 255 3.69 -4.35 -18.34
N LYS A 256 4.43 -5.23 -17.64
CA LYS A 256 4.44 -5.33 -16.18
C LYS A 256 5.85 -5.55 -15.69
N THR A 257 6.19 -4.94 -14.56
CA THR A 257 7.51 -5.06 -13.95
C THR A 257 7.40 -5.56 -12.50
N LYS A 258 8.43 -6.29 -12.07
CA LYS A 258 8.64 -6.69 -10.68
C LYS A 258 10.10 -6.44 -10.31
N GLN A 259 10.31 -5.79 -9.18
CA GLN A 259 11.65 -5.58 -8.62
C GLN A 259 12.07 -6.79 -7.80
N ILE A 260 13.35 -7.15 -7.90
CA ILE A 260 14.00 -8.21 -7.12
C ILE A 260 15.39 -7.73 -6.67
N SER A 261 15.92 -8.38 -5.64
CA SER A 261 17.30 -8.16 -5.20
C SER A 261 18.17 -9.39 -5.48
N ILE A 262 19.42 -9.16 -5.87
CA ILE A 262 20.41 -10.22 -6.06
C ILE A 262 21.58 -9.92 -5.13
N LYS A 263 21.76 -10.75 -4.09
CA LYS A 263 22.79 -10.56 -3.07
C LYS A 263 23.24 -11.88 -2.48
N ARG A 264 24.52 -12.00 -2.12
CA ARG A 264 25.02 -13.15 -1.35
C ARG A 264 24.56 -12.99 0.10
N TYR A 265 23.46 -13.66 0.44
CA TYR A 265 23.04 -13.78 1.84
C TYR A 265 23.41 -15.15 2.40
N LYS A 266 23.79 -15.17 3.68
CA LYS A 266 23.78 -16.40 4.47
C LYS A 266 22.40 -16.57 5.08
N ARG A 267 21.92 -17.81 5.19
CA ARG A 267 20.68 -18.08 5.93
C ARG A 267 20.87 -17.54 7.35
N PRO A 268 19.89 -16.82 7.91
CA PRO A 268 19.96 -16.44 9.31
C PRO A 268 20.18 -17.69 10.17
N GLU A 269 21.11 -17.62 11.11
CA GLU A 269 21.38 -18.70 12.08
C GLU A 269 20.67 -18.44 13.42
N ILE A 270 20.09 -17.23 13.56
CA ILE A 270 19.49 -16.71 14.77
C ILE A 270 18.06 -16.28 14.46
N GLN A 271 17.14 -16.65 15.34
CA GLN A 271 15.79 -16.12 15.42
C GLN A 271 15.74 -15.01 16.48
N ILE A 272 15.08 -13.90 16.13
CA ILE A 272 14.82 -12.79 17.04
C ILE A 272 13.31 -12.71 17.25
N LYS A 273 12.87 -12.66 18.52
CA LYS A 273 11.48 -12.41 18.90
C LYS A 273 11.42 -11.14 19.75
N THR A 274 10.44 -10.30 19.48
CA THR A 274 10.14 -9.14 20.32
C THR A 274 9.01 -9.48 21.28
N GLN A 275 9.14 -9.10 22.55
CA GLN A 275 8.10 -9.22 23.56
C GLN A 275 7.69 -7.85 24.08
N ASN A 276 6.43 -7.71 24.46
CA ASN A 276 5.86 -6.47 25.02
C ASN A 276 6.02 -5.25 24.10
N MET A 277 6.15 -5.48 22.79
CA MET A 277 6.20 -4.42 21.80
C MET A 277 4.82 -3.78 21.68
N LYS A 278 4.66 -2.56 22.19
CA LYS A 278 3.37 -1.86 22.17
C LYS A 278 2.96 -1.55 20.72
N ASN A 279 1.71 -1.84 20.37
CA ASN A 279 1.16 -1.54 19.04
C ASN A 279 0.98 -0.04 18.76
N SER A 280 1.21 0.84 19.74
CA SER A 280 1.04 2.29 19.63
C SER A 280 2.32 3.03 20.04
N TRP A 281 2.72 4.01 19.23
CA TRP A 281 3.90 4.84 19.43
C TRP A 281 3.41 6.25 19.77
N PHE A 282 2.98 6.46 21.01
CA PHE A 282 2.61 7.80 21.45
C PHE A 282 3.89 8.60 21.69
N LYS A 283 3.98 9.75 21.03
CA LYS A 283 5.08 10.69 21.21
C LYS A 283 4.94 11.30 22.60
N ASN A 284 5.69 10.77 23.57
CA ASN A 284 6.19 11.39 24.81
C ASN A 284 6.62 10.38 25.89
N ASP A 285 6.32 9.09 25.70
CA ASP A 285 6.79 8.02 26.57
C ASP A 285 7.99 7.28 25.97
N ASP A 286 8.84 6.74 26.83
CA ASP A 286 9.89 5.82 26.41
C ASP A 286 9.24 4.53 25.86
N TYR A 287 9.74 4.07 24.73
CA TYR A 287 9.28 2.86 24.09
C TYR A 287 10.16 1.70 24.57
N GLU A 288 9.62 0.94 25.53
CA GLU A 288 10.27 -0.22 26.14
C GLU A 288 9.72 -1.52 25.56
N PHE A 289 10.61 -2.42 25.16
CA PHE A 289 10.28 -3.78 24.75
C PHE A 289 11.48 -4.71 24.96
N PHE A 290 11.22 -6.01 25.01
CA PHE A 290 12.26 -7.02 25.18
C PHE A 290 12.56 -7.72 23.86
N ILE A 291 13.81 -8.10 23.68
CA ILE A 291 14.26 -8.94 22.57
C ILE A 291 14.80 -10.24 23.12
N ASP A 292 14.24 -11.35 22.62
CA ASP A 292 14.80 -12.68 22.76
C ASP A 292 15.59 -13.04 21.49
N ALA A 293 16.79 -13.57 21.66
CA ALA A 293 17.63 -14.07 20.59
C ALA A 293 18.05 -15.52 20.88
N GLU A 294 17.66 -16.41 19.98
CA GLU A 294 17.98 -17.84 20.02
C GLU A 294 18.53 -18.28 18.67
N TYR A 295 19.49 -19.20 18.67
CA TYR A 295 19.86 -19.88 17.44
C TYR A 295 18.70 -20.76 16.96
N PHE A 296 18.59 -21.00 15.66
CA PHE A 296 17.55 -21.91 15.14
C PHE A 296 17.65 -23.34 15.67
N TYR A 297 18.80 -23.74 16.24
CA TYR A 297 18.98 -25.03 16.92
C TYR A 297 18.61 -25.00 18.42
N GLY A 298 18.10 -23.88 18.93
CA GLY A 298 17.49 -23.75 20.26
C GLY A 298 18.34 -23.07 21.34
N ASP A 299 19.65 -22.96 21.16
CA ASP A 299 20.50 -22.32 22.18
C ASP A 299 20.30 -20.80 22.23
N LYS A 300 20.41 -20.23 23.43
CA LYS A 300 20.41 -18.78 23.62
C LYS A 300 21.69 -18.15 23.07
N VAL A 301 21.56 -16.98 22.46
CA VAL A 301 22.72 -16.19 22.02
C VAL A 301 23.48 -15.67 23.24
N LYS A 302 24.61 -16.30 23.59
CA LYS A 302 25.37 -15.97 24.82
C LYS A 302 25.75 -14.50 24.94
N THR A 303 26.29 -13.94 23.85
CA THR A 303 26.68 -12.54 23.74
C THR A 303 26.42 -12.05 22.33
N GLY A 304 25.79 -10.89 22.17
CA GLY A 304 25.51 -10.31 20.86
C GLY A 304 25.42 -8.79 20.89
N ARG A 305 25.67 -8.15 19.74
CA ARG A 305 25.41 -6.72 19.57
C ARG A 305 24.13 -6.55 18.77
N LEU A 306 23.16 -5.86 19.34
CA LEU A 306 21.90 -5.53 18.72
C LEU A 306 21.93 -4.07 18.26
N SER A 307 21.48 -3.79 17.04
CA SER A 307 21.20 -2.42 16.61
C SER A 307 19.73 -2.33 16.23
N VAL A 308 19.01 -1.45 16.91
CA VAL A 308 17.60 -1.19 16.63
C VAL A 308 17.53 0.09 15.82
N LYS A 309 16.83 0.02 14.68
CA LYS A 309 16.58 1.17 13.82
C LYS A 309 15.07 1.38 13.75
N ILE A 310 14.59 2.46 14.34
CA ILE A 310 13.21 2.91 14.16
C ILE A 310 13.23 3.96 13.06
N LYS A 311 12.43 3.73 12.03
CA LYS A 311 12.11 4.74 11.03
C LYS A 311 10.69 5.21 11.34
N ASP A 312 10.52 6.48 11.68
CA ASP A 312 9.19 7.03 11.82
C ASP A 312 8.50 7.15 10.44
N ILE A 313 7.20 7.45 10.45
CA ILE A 313 6.39 7.64 9.24
C ILE A 313 6.89 8.76 8.32
N LEU A 314 7.81 9.61 8.79
CA LEU A 314 8.36 10.75 8.06
C LEU A 314 9.78 10.46 7.55
N GLY A 315 10.30 9.26 7.86
CA GLY A 315 11.62 8.83 7.47
C GLY A 315 12.74 9.27 8.42
N ASN A 316 12.43 9.92 9.54
CA ASN A 316 13.44 10.15 10.57
C ASN A 316 13.85 8.82 11.16
N ILE A 317 15.16 8.66 11.36
CA ILE A 317 15.76 7.42 11.80
C ILE A 317 16.33 7.64 13.20
N ILE A 318 15.81 6.90 14.16
CA ILE A 318 16.45 6.71 15.47
C ILE A 318 17.18 5.38 15.40
N LYS A 319 18.47 5.40 15.73
CA LYS A 319 19.30 4.20 15.72
C LYS A 319 20.04 4.07 17.03
N GLU A 320 19.71 3.04 17.78
CA GLU A 320 20.33 2.73 19.07
C GLU A 320 21.00 1.36 19.04
N LYS A 321 21.94 1.16 19.97
CA LYS A 321 22.71 -0.08 20.09
C LYS A 321 22.56 -0.66 21.50
N PHE A 322 22.33 -1.96 21.57
CA PHE A 322 22.13 -2.71 22.80
C PHE A 322 23.05 -3.94 22.82
N GLN A 323 23.25 -4.50 24.00
CA GLN A 323 23.91 -5.79 24.17
C GLN A 323 22.86 -6.87 24.44
N ILE A 324 23.03 -8.01 23.78
CA ILE A 324 22.33 -9.25 24.09
C ILE A 324 23.22 -10.02 25.06
N ASN A 325 22.68 -10.34 26.23
CA ASN A 325 23.32 -11.20 27.21
C ASN A 325 22.40 -12.38 27.49
N GLU A 326 22.93 -13.60 27.35
CA GLU A 326 22.18 -14.84 27.60
C GLU A 326 20.85 -14.92 26.82
N GLY A 327 20.89 -14.42 25.59
CA GLY A 327 19.77 -14.41 24.66
C GLY A 327 18.70 -13.36 24.92
N ASN A 328 18.94 -12.37 25.80
CA ASN A 328 17.98 -11.32 26.10
C ASN A 328 18.60 -9.92 25.95
N ALA A 329 17.79 -8.95 25.53
CA ALA A 329 18.10 -7.52 25.61
C ALA A 329 16.85 -6.73 26.01
N ASN A 330 16.97 -5.84 27.00
CA ASN A 330 15.96 -4.82 27.26
C ASN A 330 16.24 -3.60 26.37
N VAL A 331 15.27 -3.23 25.55
CA VAL A 331 15.36 -2.10 24.63
C VAL A 331 14.47 -0.99 25.14
N ILE A 332 15.10 0.11 25.55
CA ILE A 332 14.41 1.34 25.96
C ILE A 332 14.81 2.44 24.96
N LEU A 333 13.83 2.97 24.24
CA LEU A 333 14.04 4.01 23.24
C LEU A 333 13.32 5.28 23.67
N SER A 334 14.08 6.34 23.93
CA SER A 334 13.48 7.64 24.19
C SER A 334 13.17 8.34 22.88
N LEU A 335 11.88 8.52 22.59
CA LEU A 335 11.39 9.20 21.39
C LEU A 335 11.34 10.73 21.55
N ARG A 336 12.02 11.27 22.58
CA ARG A 336 12.10 12.70 22.88
C ARG A 336 13.07 13.37 21.91
N ASN A 337 12.56 13.80 20.76
CA ASN A 337 13.14 14.85 19.91
C ASN A 337 12.05 15.64 19.18
#